data_AF-A0A522C9Y8-F1
#
_entry.id   AF-A0A522C9Y8-F1
#
_cell.length_a   1.000
_cell.length_b   1.000
_cell.length_c   1.000
_cell.angle_alpha   90.00
_cell.angle_beta   90.00
_cell.angle_gamma   90.00
#
_symmetry.space_group_name_H-M   'P 1'
#
loop_
_entity.id
_entity.type
_entity.pdbx_description
1 polymer ?
#
loop_
_entity_poly.entity_id
_entity_poly.type
_entity_poly.pdbx_seq_one_letter_code
_entity_poly.pdbx_strand_id
1 'polypeptide(L)'
;MKRALFWGIIFLALLLESRISVFGMSPNLTAAIAYYFGLKNGETKGILFGSLIGLLEDGLSGNILGPNLLGKGLVGFFASFMSGSFFRWTPLLGMIGIFFLTALDGITVFLSRTVFELMPTSMLNATLKIIAAAIINSFLGIFIKPRND
;
A
#
# COMPACT_ATOMS: atom_id res chain seq x y z
N MET A 1 3.75 24.10 -7.08
CA MET A 1 4.75 23.42 -6.22
C MET A 1 4.24 22.16 -5.50
N LYS A 2 3.17 22.22 -4.69
CA LYS A 2 2.69 21.07 -3.89
C LYS A 2 2.38 19.79 -4.71
N ARG A 3 1.87 19.91 -5.94
CA ARG A 3 1.57 18.76 -6.83
C ARG A 3 2.82 18.09 -7.41
N ALA A 4 3.88 18.85 -7.72
CA ALA A 4 5.14 18.28 -8.23
C ALA A 4 5.90 17.54 -7.13
N LEU A 5 5.88 18.07 -5.90
CA LEU A 5 6.44 17.41 -4.72
C LEU A 5 5.76 16.05 -4.46
N PHE A 6 4.43 15.97 -4.63
CA PHE A 6 3.66 14.74 -4.49
C PHE A 6 4.09 13.65 -5.47
N TRP A 7 4.15 13.98 -6.77
CA TRP A 7 4.64 13.04 -7.78
C TRP A 7 6.11 12.66 -7.54
N GLY A 8 6.92 13.61 -7.06
CA GLY A 8 8.29 13.34 -6.64
C GLY A 8 8.40 12.33 -5.49
N ILE A 9 7.51 12.38 -4.49
CA ILE A 9 7.48 11.42 -3.38
C ILE A 9 7.06 10.02 -3.86
N ILE A 10 6.05 9.93 -4.73
CA ILE A 10 5.66 8.64 -5.33
C ILE A 10 6.81 8.06 -6.15
N PHE A 11 7.42 8.87 -7.00
CA PHE A 11 8.54 8.44 -7.83
C PHE A 11 9.74 8.01 -6.98
N LEU A 12 10.07 8.77 -5.93
CA LEU A 12 11.12 8.40 -4.98
C LEU A 12 10.80 7.08 -4.27
N ALA A 13 9.55 6.88 -3.82
CA ALA A 13 9.13 5.63 -3.18
C ALA A 13 9.26 4.44 -4.12
N LEU A 14 8.84 4.58 -5.37
CA LEU A 14 9.00 3.55 -6.41
C LEU A 14 10.48 3.24 -6.68
N LEU A 15 11.34 4.26 -6.75
CA LEU A 15 12.78 4.08 -6.91
C LEU A 15 13.41 3.38 -5.71
N LEU A 16 12.99 3.73 -4.50
CA LEU A 16 13.45 3.09 -3.26
C LEU A 16 13.02 1.63 -3.21
N GLU A 17 11.78 1.29 -3.58
CA GLU A 17 11.32 -0.10 -3.65
C GLU A 17 12.05 -0.93 -4.70
N SER A 18 12.43 -0.34 -5.83
CA SER A 18 13.20 -1.01 -6.88
C SER A 18 14.65 -1.31 -6.44
N ARG A 19 15.20 -0.55 -5.48
CA ARG A 19 16.61 -0.62 -5.07
C ARG A 19 16.81 -1.26 -3.69
N ILE A 20 15.86 -1.09 -2.78
CA ILE A 20 15.96 -1.51 -1.38
C ILE A 20 15.17 -2.80 -1.21
N SER A 21 15.90 -3.90 -1.08
CA SER A 21 15.36 -5.12 -0.51
C SER A 21 15.82 -5.23 0.94
N VAL A 22 14.88 -5.21 1.88
CA VAL A 22 15.16 -5.45 3.29
C VAL A 22 15.10 -6.96 3.49
N PHE A 23 16.24 -7.61 3.76
CA PHE A 23 16.34 -9.08 3.81
C PHE A 23 15.83 -9.81 2.55
N GLY A 24 15.98 -9.21 1.37
CA GLY A 24 15.46 -9.77 0.11
C GLY A 24 13.95 -9.60 -0.10
N MET A 25 13.28 -8.79 0.73
CA MET A 25 11.84 -8.51 0.66
C MET A 25 11.60 -7.02 0.39
N SER A 26 10.69 -6.70 -0.52
CA SER A 26 10.29 -5.31 -0.79
C SER A 26 9.37 -4.82 0.35
N PRO A 27 9.63 -3.65 0.95
CA PRO A 27 8.85 -3.12 2.06
C PRO A 27 7.44 -2.65 1.67
N ASN A 28 7.12 -2.51 0.38
CA ASN A 28 5.82 -2.04 -0.12
C ASN A 28 5.39 -0.69 0.49
N LEU A 29 6.29 0.29 0.42
CA LEU A 29 6.07 1.69 0.82
C LEU A 29 4.95 2.36 0.01
N THR A 30 4.67 1.91 -1.22
CA THR A 30 3.56 2.40 -2.04
C THR A 30 2.20 2.10 -1.43
N ALA A 31 2.03 0.97 -0.74
CA ALA A 31 0.83 0.70 0.06
C ALA A 31 0.68 1.72 1.21
N ALA A 32 1.77 2.11 1.86
CA ALA A 32 1.73 3.15 2.91
C ALA A 32 1.31 4.53 2.37
N ILE A 33 1.71 4.86 1.13
CA ILE A 33 1.26 6.07 0.44
C ILE A 33 -0.24 5.98 0.13
N ALA A 34 -0.71 4.86 -0.43
CA ALA A 34 -2.14 4.64 -0.69
C ALA A 34 -2.98 4.77 0.60
N TYR A 35 -2.49 4.19 1.70
CA TYR A 35 -3.09 4.31 3.03
C TYR A 35 -3.21 5.77 3.49
N TYR A 36 -2.12 6.54 3.40
CA TYR A 36 -2.11 7.97 3.73
C TYR A 36 -3.15 8.76 2.91
N PHE A 37 -3.28 8.46 1.62
CA PHE A 37 -4.22 9.17 0.75
C PHE A 37 -5.68 8.86 1.08
N GLY A 38 -6.00 7.59 1.31
CA GLY A 38 -7.34 7.17 1.74
C GLY A 38 -7.74 7.82 3.05
N LEU A 39 -6.86 7.75 4.06
CA LEU A 39 -7.11 8.28 5.40
C LEU A 39 -7.30 9.81 5.44
N LYS A 40 -6.71 10.57 4.49
CA LYS A 40 -6.79 12.04 4.50
C LYS A 40 -7.74 12.66 3.50
N ASN A 41 -8.05 11.96 2.42
CA ASN A 41 -8.77 12.53 1.28
C ASN A 41 -10.12 11.87 1.01
N GLY A 42 -10.50 10.88 1.82
CA GLY A 42 -11.75 10.15 1.71
C GLY A 42 -11.74 9.10 0.60
N GLU A 43 -12.86 8.40 0.48
CA GLU A 43 -13.01 7.16 -0.31
C GLU A 43 -12.65 7.34 -1.78
N THR A 44 -13.33 8.26 -2.48
CA THR A 44 -13.17 8.46 -3.94
C THR A 44 -11.73 8.79 -4.32
N LYS A 45 -11.08 9.68 -3.55
CA LYS A 45 -9.68 10.06 -3.80
C LYS A 45 -8.72 8.96 -3.35
N GLY A 46 -9.02 8.25 -2.27
CA GLY A 46 -8.27 7.10 -1.79
C GLY A 46 -8.15 6.02 -2.86
N ILE A 47 -9.29 5.58 -3.42
CA ILE A 47 -9.32 4.62 -4.53
C ILE A 47 -8.50 5.16 -5.70
N LEU A 48 -8.81 6.37 -6.17
CA LEU A 48 -8.18 6.91 -7.39
C LEU A 48 -6.66 7.01 -7.26
N PHE A 49 -6.14 7.56 -6.16
CA PHE A 49 -4.70 7.67 -5.96
C PHE A 49 -4.05 6.32 -5.69
N GLY A 50 -4.69 5.44 -4.91
CA GLY A 50 -4.20 4.08 -4.68
C GLY A 50 -4.06 3.29 -5.98
N SER A 51 -5.11 3.26 -6.80
CA SER A 51 -5.12 2.59 -8.10
C SER A 51 -4.11 3.18 -9.08
N LEU A 52 -3.94 4.51 -9.11
CA LEU A 52 -2.92 5.15 -9.96
C LEU A 52 -1.50 4.77 -9.55
N ILE A 53 -1.20 4.75 -8.25
CA ILE A 53 0.11 4.32 -7.75
C ILE A 53 0.34 2.85 -8.12
N GLY A 54 -0.67 1.99 -7.93
CA GLY A 54 -0.59 0.58 -8.29
C GLY A 54 -0.40 0.35 -9.79
N LEU A 55 -1.08 1.12 -10.64
CA LEU A 55 -0.90 1.07 -12.09
C LEU A 55 0.54 1.43 -12.49
N LEU A 56 1.10 2.47 -11.88
CA LEU A 56 2.49 2.86 -12.12
C LEU A 56 3.47 1.77 -11.67
N GLU A 57 3.21 1.15 -10.51
CA GLU A 57 4.05 0.05 -10.03
C GLU A 57 3.98 -1.17 -10.94
N ASP A 58 2.77 -1.58 -11.37
CA ASP A 58 2.62 -2.67 -12.33
C ASP A 58 3.39 -2.38 -13.62
N GLY A 59 3.23 -1.17 -14.18
CA GLY A 59 3.92 -0.75 -15.40
C GLY A 59 5.45 -0.70 -15.30
N LEU A 60 5.99 -0.40 -14.12
CA LEU A 60 7.44 -0.41 -13.86
C LEU A 60 7.97 -1.80 -13.51
N SER A 61 7.12 -2.69 -12.99
CA SER A 61 7.53 -4.03 -12.55
C SER A 61 7.79 -5.01 -13.69
N GLY A 62 7.31 -4.71 -14.91
CA GLY A 62 7.42 -5.59 -16.07
C GLY A 62 6.50 -6.84 -16.00
N ASN A 63 5.61 -6.93 -15.01
CA ASN A 63 4.61 -8.00 -14.88
C ASN A 63 3.25 -7.57 -15.44
N ILE A 64 2.24 -8.44 -15.35
CA ILE A 64 0.85 -8.11 -15.72
C ILE A 64 0.37 -6.83 -15.02
N LEU A 65 -0.30 -5.97 -15.79
CA LEU A 65 -1.02 -4.80 -15.31
C LEU A 65 -2.29 -5.23 -14.57
N GLY A 66 -2.49 -4.75 -13.34
CA GLY A 66 -3.73 -4.98 -12.59
C GLY A 66 -3.56 -5.35 -11.12
N PRO A 67 -2.67 -6.31 -10.75
CA PRO A 67 -2.56 -6.78 -9.37
C PRO A 67 -2.30 -5.65 -8.37
N ASN A 68 -1.30 -4.79 -8.62
CA ASN A 68 -1.02 -3.67 -7.73
C ASN A 68 -2.06 -2.57 -7.84
N LEU A 69 -2.62 -2.33 -9.04
CA LEU A 69 -3.74 -1.41 -9.22
C LEU A 69 -4.90 -1.77 -8.28
N LEU A 70 -5.30 -3.04 -8.27
CA LEU A 70 -6.40 -3.53 -7.45
C LEU A 70 -6.04 -3.46 -5.97
N GLY A 71 -4.88 -3.98 -5.58
CA GLY A 71 -4.44 -4.03 -4.18
C GLY A 71 -4.37 -2.64 -3.54
N LYS A 72 -3.68 -1.68 -4.17
CA LYS A 72 -3.53 -0.32 -3.64
C LYS A 72 -4.81 0.49 -3.72
N GLY A 73 -5.66 0.22 -4.72
CA GLY A 73 -7.02 0.73 -4.77
C GLY A 73 -7.83 0.33 -3.53
N LEU A 74 -7.78 -0.95 -3.13
CA LEU A 74 -8.44 -1.45 -1.92
C LEU A 74 -7.83 -0.85 -0.65
N VAL A 75 -6.51 -0.70 -0.57
CA VAL A 75 -5.86 -0.02 0.56
C VAL A 75 -6.39 1.40 0.72
N GLY A 76 -6.42 2.18 -0.37
CA GLY A 76 -6.94 3.54 -0.36
C GLY A 76 -8.42 3.60 0.01
N PHE A 77 -9.22 2.65 -0.47
CA PHE A 77 -10.63 2.51 -0.11
C PHE A 77 -10.82 2.27 1.39
N PHE A 78 -10.27 1.18 1.91
CA PHE A 78 -10.48 0.79 3.31
C PHE A 78 -9.85 1.77 4.30
N ALA A 79 -8.72 2.40 3.95
CA ALA A 79 -8.12 3.44 4.77
C ALA A 79 -9.06 4.64 4.98
N SER A 80 -9.93 4.96 4.01
CA SER A 80 -10.86 6.09 4.13
C SER A 80 -11.96 5.88 5.17
N PHE A 81 -12.34 4.62 5.44
CA PHE A 81 -13.29 4.31 6.52
C PHE A 81 -12.67 4.49 7.90
N MET A 82 -11.34 4.35 8.02
CA MET A 82 -10.63 4.55 9.28
C MET A 82 -10.56 6.01 9.72
N SER A 83 -10.76 6.96 8.80
CA SER A 83 -10.83 8.40 9.11
C SER A 83 -12.21 8.88 9.53
N GLY A 84 -13.24 8.02 9.46
CA GLY A 84 -14.60 8.41 9.82
C GLY A 84 -14.81 8.62 11.32
N SER A 85 -15.87 9.36 11.67
CA SER A 85 -16.27 9.73 13.04
C SER A 85 -16.42 8.55 14.03
N PHE A 86 -16.51 7.32 13.51
CA PHE A 86 -16.66 6.11 14.32
C PHE A 86 -15.40 5.73 15.12
N PHE A 87 -14.21 6.16 14.70
CA PHE A 87 -12.95 5.78 15.36
C PHE A 87 -12.31 6.95 16.12
N ARG A 88 -12.08 6.77 17.43
CA ARG A 88 -11.16 7.64 18.18
C ARG A 88 -9.74 7.35 17.72
N TRP A 89 -9.14 8.31 17.01
CA TRP A 89 -7.81 8.12 16.46
C TRP A 89 -6.74 7.95 17.55
N THR A 90 -5.96 6.87 17.45
CA THR A 90 -4.77 6.64 18.27
C THR A 90 -3.60 6.20 17.39
N PRO A 91 -2.34 6.49 17.75
CA PRO A 91 -1.18 6.03 16.99
C PRO A 91 -1.14 4.50 16.82
N LEU A 92 -1.61 3.77 17.85
CA LEU A 92 -1.72 2.32 17.79
C LEU A 92 -2.72 1.85 16.72
N LEU A 93 -3.86 2.54 16.58
CA LEU A 93 -4.83 2.23 15.53
C LEU A 93 -4.25 2.46 14.13
N GLY A 94 -3.41 3.49 13.95
CA GLY A 94 -2.67 3.72 12.71
C GLY A 94 -1.69 2.60 12.37
N MET A 95 -0.95 2.09 13.36
CA MET A 95 -0.06 0.93 13.18
C MET A 95 -0.83 -0.32 12.76
N ILE A 96 -1.94 -0.60 13.47
CA ILE A 96 -2.79 -1.76 13.19
C ILE A 96 -3.42 -1.64 11.80
N GLY A 97 -3.93 -0.46 11.46
CA GLY A 97 -4.57 -0.19 10.18
C GLY A 97 -3.64 -0.42 8.99
N ILE A 98 -2.47 0.21 9.01
CA ILE A 98 -1.51 0.07 7.90
C ILE A 98 -0.95 -1.36 7.81
N PHE A 99 -0.79 -2.06 8.94
CA PHE A 99 -0.39 -3.48 8.95
C PHE A 99 -1.41 -4.34 8.19
N PHE A 100 -2.69 -4.27 8.57
CA PHE A 100 -3.73 -5.09 7.95
C PHE A 100 -3.95 -4.72 6.48
N LEU A 101 -3.87 -3.43 6.13
CA LEU A 101 -4.06 -2.99 4.76
C LEU A 101 -2.86 -3.31 3.87
N THR A 102 -1.63 -3.26 4.38
CA THR A 102 -0.45 -3.77 3.65
C THR A 102 -0.55 -5.28 3.45
N ALA A 103 -1.03 -6.02 4.46
CA ALA A 103 -1.26 -7.45 4.32
C ALA A 103 -2.34 -7.74 3.26
N LEU A 104 -3.43 -6.97 3.25
CA LEU A 104 -4.48 -7.06 2.25
C LEU A 104 -3.96 -6.80 0.84
N ASP A 105 -3.15 -5.75 0.63
CA ASP A 105 -2.50 -5.47 -0.66
C ASP A 105 -1.68 -6.67 -1.14
N GLY A 106 -0.81 -7.18 -0.26
CA GLY A 106 0.04 -8.34 -0.57
C GLY A 106 -0.75 -9.60 -0.90
N ILE A 107 -1.85 -9.87 -0.19
CA ILE A 107 -2.74 -11.00 -0.46
C ILE A 107 -3.44 -10.82 -1.81
N THR A 108 -3.97 -9.62 -2.09
CA THR A 108 -4.62 -9.31 -3.37
C THR A 108 -3.65 -9.51 -4.53
N VAL A 109 -2.45 -8.94 -4.45
CA VAL A 109 -1.42 -9.08 -5.48
C VAL A 109 -1.02 -10.54 -5.68
N PHE A 110 -0.81 -11.29 -4.59
CA PHE A 110 -0.47 -12.71 -4.65
C PHE A 110 -1.57 -13.55 -5.31
N LEU A 111 -2.83 -13.36 -4.91
CA LEU A 111 -3.97 -14.08 -5.48
C LEU A 111 -4.15 -13.75 -6.95
N SER A 112 -4.08 -12.46 -7.32
CA SER A 112 -4.17 -12.05 -8.73
C SER A 112 -3.08 -12.70 -9.58
N ARG A 113 -1.83 -12.67 -9.12
CA ARG A 113 -0.71 -13.30 -9.86
C ARG A 113 -0.85 -14.82 -9.95
N THR A 114 -1.39 -15.47 -8.91
CA THR A 114 -1.65 -16.91 -8.92
C THR A 114 -2.69 -17.28 -9.97
N VAL A 115 -3.74 -16.46 -10.13
CA VAL A 115 -4.80 -16.68 -11.12
C VAL A 115 -4.32 -16.41 -12.55
N PHE A 116 -3.55 -15.34 -12.78
CA PHE A 116 -3.23 -14.86 -14.13
C PHE A 116 -1.88 -15.33 -14.68
N GLU A 117 -0.87 -15.57 -13.84
CA GLU A 117 0.53 -15.66 -14.29
C GLU A 117 1.19 -17.00 -13.97
N LEU A 118 0.49 -17.95 -13.33
CA LEU A 118 1.01 -19.29 -12.98
C LEU A 118 2.39 -19.24 -12.27
N MET A 119 2.77 -18.15 -11.60
CA MET A 119 4.04 -18.06 -10.88
C MET A 119 3.92 -18.77 -9.52
N PRO A 120 4.64 -19.90 -9.30
CA PRO A 120 4.55 -20.64 -8.07
C PRO A 120 5.63 -20.12 -7.11
N THR A 121 5.52 -18.88 -6.64
CA THR A 121 6.19 -18.59 -5.37
C THR A 121 5.53 -19.46 -4.32
N SER A 122 6.31 -20.27 -3.60
CA SER A 122 5.76 -21.12 -2.54
C SER A 122 4.90 -20.27 -1.60
N MET A 123 3.75 -20.79 -1.20
CA MET A 123 2.79 -20.07 -0.36
C MET A 123 3.46 -19.53 0.91
N LEU A 124 4.42 -20.28 1.46
CA LEU A 124 5.25 -19.87 2.60
C LEU A 124 6.12 -18.63 2.30
N ASN A 125 6.77 -18.57 1.14
CA ASN A 125 7.59 -17.42 0.78
C ASN A 125 6.75 -16.17 0.55
N ALA A 126 5.55 -16.33 -0.01
CA ALA A 126 4.61 -15.24 -0.19
C ALA A 126 4.11 -14.71 1.17
N THR A 127 3.68 -15.58 2.07
CA THR A 127 3.19 -15.16 3.40
C THR A 127 4.28 -14.48 4.21
N LEU A 128 5.51 -14.99 4.20
CA LEU A 128 6.64 -14.36 4.89
C LEU A 128 6.92 -12.95 4.35
N LYS A 129 6.90 -12.77 3.01
CA LYS A 129 7.08 -11.45 2.39
C LYS A 129 5.96 -10.48 2.77
N ILE A 130 4.71 -10.93 2.74
CA ILE A 130 3.53 -10.11 3.08
C ILE A 130 3.59 -9.67 4.54
N ILE A 131 3.89 -10.59 5.46
CA ILE A 131 3.99 -10.30 6.89
C ILE A 131 5.17 -9.36 7.17
N ALA A 132 6.32 -9.60 6.55
CA ALA A 132 7.49 -8.73 6.72
C ALA A 132 7.20 -7.29 6.24
N ALA A 133 6.62 -7.13 5.06
CA ALA A 133 6.23 -5.81 4.54
C ALA A 133 5.20 -5.12 5.46
N ALA A 134 4.19 -5.86 5.94
CA ALA A 134 3.19 -5.34 6.86
C ALA A 134 3.80 -4.87 8.19
N ILE A 135 4.76 -5.62 8.76
CA ILE A 135 5.48 -5.23 9.98
C ILE A 135 6.30 -3.95 9.71
N ILE A 136 7.04 -3.89 8.61
CA ILE A 136 7.85 -2.71 8.27
C ILE A 136 6.94 -1.48 8.13
N ASN A 137 5.84 -1.59 7.40
CA ASN A 137 4.88 -0.50 7.23
C ASN A 137 4.14 -0.13 8.52
N SER A 138 3.94 -1.07 9.45
CA SER A 138 3.26 -0.79 10.73
C SER A 138 3.90 0.36 11.51
N PHE A 139 5.24 0.47 11.48
CA PHE A 139 5.96 1.57 12.12
C PHE A 139 5.63 2.94 11.50
N LEU A 140 5.36 2.99 10.19
CA LEU A 140 4.94 4.22 9.50
C LEU A 140 3.54 4.67 9.94
N GLY A 141 2.68 3.74 10.35
CA GLY A 141 1.33 4.00 10.83
C GLY A 141 1.25 4.91 12.06
N ILE A 142 2.32 4.99 12.87
CA ILE A 142 2.42 5.92 14.02
C ILE A 142 2.35 7.38 13.56
N PHE A 143 2.93 7.67 12.39
CA PHE A 143 3.08 9.03 11.88
C PHE A 143 1.92 9.47 10.97
N ILE A 144 1.17 8.52 10.41
CA ILE A 144 0.08 8.78 9.49
C ILE A 144 -1.20 9.01 10.28
N LYS A 145 -1.66 10.26 10.38
CA LYS A 145 -2.90 10.63 11.10
C LYS A 145 -4.00 11.09 10.12
N PRO A 146 -5.29 10.87 10.45
CA PRO A 146 -6.40 11.42 9.69
C PRO A 146 -6.37 12.94 9.76
N ARG A 147 -7.06 13.58 8.83
CA ARG A 147 -7.20 15.02 8.83
C ARG A 147 -8.14 15.40 9.98
N ASN A 148 -7.68 16.23 10.91
CA ASN A 148 -8.57 16.82 11.92
C ASN A 148 -9.52 17.76 11.17
N ASP A 149 -10.81 17.48 11.25
CA ASP A 149 -11.86 18.45 10.96
C ASP A 149 -12.03 19.39 12.17
#